data_AF-A0A1I4CXS6-F1
#
_entry.id   AF-A0A1I4CXS6-F1
#
_cell.length_a   1.000
_cell.length_b   1.000
_cell.length_c   1.000
_cell.angle_alpha   90.00
_cell.angle_beta   90.00
_cell.angle_gamma   90.00
#
_symmetry.space_group_name_H-M   'P 1'
#
loop_
_entity.id
_entity.type
_entity.pdbx_description
1 polymer ?
#
loop_
_entity_poly.entity_id
_entity_poly.type
_entity_poly.pdbx_seq_one_letter_code
_entity_poly.pdbx_strand_id
1 'polypeptide(L)'
;MLRWILRVLLIGVIGIAGYTAFETYKKGYFSIPDMPDGSYVFSFKSGMRGIVLDADVSDPSVADMPMFLRRINFANPDRIYFEVPADLAPWIAGAWSICTSPSEEERISFAASFSENLEQKLAHARFDAVCRIDVDGEEVVRGLLYSVPKL
;
A
#
# COMPACT_ATOMS: atom_id res chain seq x y z
N MET A 1 16.40 -10.56 42.36
CA MET A 1 16.73 -10.56 40.92
C MET A 1 15.49 -10.68 40.03
N LEU A 2 14.61 -11.67 40.23
CA LEU A 2 13.42 -11.89 39.39
C LEU A 2 12.48 -10.67 39.23
N ARG A 3 12.21 -9.91 40.31
CA ARG A 3 11.40 -8.69 40.25
C ARG A 3 11.98 -7.60 39.33
N TRP A 4 13.31 -7.49 39.27
CA TRP A 4 13.99 -6.54 38.39
C TRP A 4 13.96 -6.99 36.93
N ILE A 5 14.14 -8.29 36.68
CA ILE A 5 14.00 -8.88 35.35
C ILE A 5 12.57 -8.66 34.82
N LEU A 6 11.53 -8.91 35.63
CA LEU A 6 10.15 -8.67 35.25
C LEU A 6 9.86 -7.20 34.94
N ARG A 7 10.44 -6.25 35.69
CA ARG A 7 10.30 -4.81 35.41
C ARG A 7 10.93 -4.42 34.08
N VAL A 8 12.14 -4.90 33.80
CA VAL A 8 12.82 -4.62 32.53
C VAL A 8 12.05 -5.23 31.36
N LEU A 9 11.54 -6.45 31.50
CA LEU A 9 10.68 -7.09 30.49
C LEU A 9 9.41 -6.27 30.25
N LEU A 10 8.72 -5.83 31.31
CA LEU A 10 7.52 -5.01 31.18
C LEU A 10 7.80 -3.69 30.44
N ILE A 11 8.88 -2.99 30.79
CA ILE A 11 9.30 -1.77 30.09
C ILE A 11 9.61 -2.07 28.62
N GLY A 12 10.29 -3.18 28.34
CA GLY A 12 10.57 -3.63 26.98
C GLY A 12 9.28 -3.87 26.18
N VAL A 13 8.31 -4.57 26.76
CA VAL A 13 7.00 -4.84 26.13
C VAL A 13 6.24 -3.55 25.85
N ILE A 14 6.19 -2.64 26.83
CA ILE A 14 5.53 -1.32 26.66
C ILE A 14 6.22 -0.51 25.56
N GLY A 15 7.55 -0.52 25.51
CA GLY A 15 8.33 0.16 24.46
C GLY A 15 8.01 -0.39 23.07
N ILE A 16 7.95 -1.72 22.91
CA ILE A 16 7.61 -2.37 21.64
C ILE A 16 6.17 -2.06 21.24
N ALA A 17 5.21 -2.13 22.18
CA ALA A 17 3.82 -1.80 21.91
C ALA A 17 3.64 -0.33 21.49
N GLY A 18 4.31 0.60 22.18
CA GLY A 18 4.29 2.02 21.82
C GLY A 18 4.90 2.30 20.45
N TYR A 19 6.05 1.68 20.15
CA TYR A 19 6.71 1.82 18.84
C TYR A 19 5.84 1.29 17.69
N THR A 20 5.24 0.11 17.85
CA THR A 20 4.37 -0.49 16.83
C THR A 20 3.10 0.30 16.60
N ALA A 21 2.49 0.84 17.67
CA ALA A 21 1.35 1.75 17.56
C ALA A 21 1.72 3.04 16.80
N PHE A 22 2.87 3.65 17.11
CA PHE A 22 3.35 4.85 16.43
C PHE A 22 3.64 4.63 14.94
N GLU A 23 4.28 3.52 14.59
CA GLU A 23 4.50 3.15 13.18
C GLU A 23 3.19 2.90 12.42
N THR A 24 2.21 2.27 13.07
CA THR A 24 0.88 2.05 12.50
C THR A 24 0.16 3.37 12.25
N TYR A 25 0.26 4.33 13.18
CA TYR A 25 -0.25 5.69 13.03
C TYR A 25 0.41 6.43 11.87
N LYS A 26 1.75 6.41 11.77
CA LYS A 26 2.47 7.05 10.65
C LYS A 26 2.09 6.49 9.28
N LYS A 27 1.73 5.20 9.21
CA LYS A 27 1.25 4.56 7.98
C LYS A 27 -0.22 4.89 7.66
N GLY A 28 -0.94 5.57 8.55
CA GLY A 28 -2.32 6.01 8.31
C GLY A 28 -3.37 4.92 8.49
N TYR A 29 -3.01 3.75 9.05
CA TYR A 29 -3.95 2.63 9.23
C TYR A 29 -5.09 2.92 10.24
N PHE A 30 -5.01 4.01 11.01
CA PHE A 30 -6.10 4.47 11.87
C PHE A 30 -7.08 5.43 11.18
N SER A 31 -6.75 5.86 9.96
CA SER A 31 -7.55 6.80 9.18
C SER A 31 -7.85 6.21 7.79
N ILE A 32 -7.97 4.88 7.70
CA ILE A 32 -8.40 4.21 6.48
C ILE A 32 -9.86 4.63 6.26
N PRO A 33 -10.21 5.16 5.08
CA PRO A 33 -11.60 5.44 4.76
C PRO A 33 -12.38 4.14 4.61
N ASP A 34 -13.70 4.24 4.62
CA ASP A 34 -14.55 3.08 4.32
C ASP A 34 -14.17 2.49 2.96
N MET A 35 -14.07 1.17 2.92
CA MET A 35 -13.68 0.44 1.73
C MET A 35 -14.63 -0.73 1.50
N PRO A 36 -14.95 -1.06 0.24
CA PRO A 36 -15.89 -2.12 -0.08
C PRO A 36 -15.34 -3.50 0.29
N ASP A 37 -16.19 -4.50 0.35
CA ASP A 37 -15.75 -5.89 0.48
C ASP A 37 -14.94 -6.34 -0.74
N GLY A 38 -13.98 -7.25 -0.54
CA GLY A 38 -13.06 -7.69 -1.60
C GLY A 38 -11.89 -6.76 -1.91
N SER A 39 -11.84 -5.55 -1.35
CA SER A 39 -10.69 -4.63 -1.48
C SER A 39 -9.55 -4.90 -0.48
N TYR A 40 -8.35 -4.42 -0.82
CA TYR A 40 -7.15 -4.56 0.00
C TYR A 40 -6.41 -3.24 0.16
N VAL A 41 -5.82 -3.00 1.33
CA VAL A 41 -5.04 -1.80 1.61
C VAL A 41 -3.54 -2.02 1.45
N PHE A 42 -2.84 -0.95 1.07
CA PHE A 42 -1.40 -0.85 1.24
C PHE A 42 -1.01 0.55 1.75
N SER A 43 0.15 0.62 2.39
CA SER A 43 0.79 1.88 2.76
C SER A 43 2.30 1.73 2.71
N PHE A 44 2.93 2.59 1.94
CA PHE A 44 4.38 2.66 1.79
C PHE A 44 5.00 3.76 2.64
N LYS A 45 6.30 3.66 2.89
CA LYS A 45 7.07 4.62 3.72
C LYS A 45 7.18 6.00 3.08
N SER A 46 7.04 6.09 1.75
CA SER A 46 6.98 7.32 0.98
C SER A 46 5.76 8.19 1.29
N GLY A 47 4.70 7.59 1.84
CA GLY A 47 3.42 8.24 2.10
C GLY A 47 2.28 7.77 1.19
N MET A 48 2.56 7.06 0.09
CA MET A 48 1.50 6.52 -0.76
C MET A 48 0.69 5.48 0.02
N ARG A 49 -0.63 5.64 -0.05
CA ARG A 49 -1.62 4.80 0.61
C ARG A 49 -2.73 4.55 -0.39
N GLY A 50 -3.15 3.32 -0.51
CA GLY A 50 -4.14 2.94 -1.52
C GLY A 50 -5.04 1.81 -1.05
N ILE A 51 -6.26 1.82 -1.56
CA ILE A 51 -7.24 0.75 -1.49
C ILE A 51 -7.34 0.16 -2.89
N VAL A 52 -6.86 -1.06 -3.07
CA VAL A 52 -6.93 -1.79 -4.33
C VAL A 52 -8.27 -2.50 -4.41
N LEU A 53 -9.04 -2.13 -5.42
CA LEU A 53 -10.31 -2.76 -5.77
C LEU A 53 -10.04 -3.96 -6.69
N ASP A 54 -10.80 -5.03 -6.49
CA ASP A 54 -10.80 -6.24 -7.34
C ASP A 54 -9.41 -6.79 -7.65
N ALA A 55 -8.54 -6.81 -6.63
CA ALA A 55 -7.17 -7.26 -6.80
C ALA A 55 -7.12 -8.77 -7.11
N ASP A 56 -6.33 -9.14 -8.11
CA ASP A 56 -5.99 -10.53 -8.39
C ASP A 56 -5.00 -11.04 -7.34
N VAL A 57 -5.53 -11.79 -6.36
CA VAL A 57 -4.82 -12.30 -5.19
C VAL A 57 -4.83 -13.82 -5.06
N SER A 58 -3.77 -14.38 -4.48
CA SER A 58 -3.61 -15.82 -4.25
C SER A 58 -4.43 -16.32 -3.06
N ASP A 59 -4.64 -15.49 -2.03
CA ASP A 59 -5.48 -15.78 -0.88
C ASP A 59 -6.62 -14.75 -0.73
N PRO A 60 -7.81 -15.03 -1.31
CA PRO A 60 -8.95 -14.12 -1.21
C PRO A 60 -9.55 -14.06 0.20
N SER A 61 -9.31 -15.04 1.07
CA SER A 61 -9.90 -15.10 2.42
C SER A 61 -9.46 -13.93 3.32
N VAL A 62 -8.35 -13.28 2.96
CA VAL A 62 -7.89 -12.06 3.61
C VAL A 62 -8.92 -10.94 3.51
N ALA A 63 -9.78 -10.91 2.48
CA ALA A 63 -10.83 -9.90 2.34
C ALA A 63 -11.89 -9.96 3.44
N ASP A 64 -12.08 -11.12 4.09
CA ASP A 64 -13.05 -11.31 5.16
C ASP A 64 -12.54 -10.81 6.53
N MET A 65 -11.26 -10.43 6.62
CA MET A 65 -10.66 -9.92 7.85
C MET A 65 -11.13 -8.50 8.17
N PRO A 66 -10.99 -8.02 9.42
CA PRO A 66 -11.19 -6.62 9.74
C PRO A 66 -10.35 -5.68 8.87
N MET A 67 -10.90 -4.51 8.53
CA MET A 67 -10.30 -3.53 7.59
C MET A 67 -8.80 -3.26 7.80
N PHE A 68 -8.36 -3.11 9.06
CA PHE A 68 -6.96 -2.82 9.40
C PHE A 68 -5.98 -3.97 9.13
N LEU A 69 -6.50 -5.19 8.88
CA LEU A 69 -5.73 -6.40 8.55
C LEU A 69 -5.82 -6.79 7.06
N ARG A 70 -6.73 -6.20 6.28
CA ARG A 70 -6.96 -6.50 4.85
C ARG A 70 -5.84 -5.97 3.95
N ARG A 71 -4.60 -6.40 4.18
CA ARG A 71 -3.41 -5.90 3.48
C ARG A 71 -3.14 -6.70 2.22
N ILE A 72 -2.81 -6.03 1.11
CA ILE A 72 -2.55 -6.72 -0.17
C ILE A 72 -1.37 -7.70 -0.07
N ASN A 73 -0.34 -7.37 0.73
CA ASN A 73 0.80 -8.26 0.95
C ASN A 73 0.46 -9.51 1.78
N PHE A 74 -0.66 -9.50 2.52
CA PHE A 74 -1.15 -10.69 3.22
C PHE A 74 -1.97 -11.57 2.27
N ALA A 75 -2.74 -10.95 1.38
CA ALA A 75 -3.49 -11.66 0.34
C ALA A 75 -2.60 -12.24 -0.78
N ASN A 76 -1.41 -11.66 -0.99
CA ASN A 76 -0.41 -12.10 -1.96
C ASN A 76 0.98 -12.23 -1.29
N PRO A 77 1.21 -13.26 -0.46
CA PRO A 77 2.48 -13.43 0.26
C PRO A 77 3.66 -13.80 -0.64
N ASP A 78 3.37 -14.29 -1.85
CA ASP A 78 4.30 -14.67 -2.91
C ASP A 78 4.80 -13.46 -3.73
N ARG A 79 4.28 -12.26 -3.48
CA ARG A 79 4.63 -11.06 -4.26
C ARG A 79 5.15 -9.94 -3.36
N ILE A 80 6.03 -9.11 -3.93
CA ILE A 80 6.52 -7.88 -3.33
C ILE A 80 5.94 -6.71 -4.11
N TYR A 81 5.17 -5.87 -3.43
CA TYR A 81 4.59 -4.68 -4.00
C TYR A 81 5.51 -3.47 -3.81
N PHE A 82 5.52 -2.60 -4.81
CA PHE A 82 6.18 -1.31 -4.77
C PHE A 82 5.43 -0.30 -5.62
N GLU A 83 5.71 0.96 -5.37
CA GLU A 83 5.04 2.08 -6.02
C GLU A 83 5.92 2.75 -7.06
N VAL A 84 5.27 3.39 -8.03
CA VAL A 84 5.85 4.43 -8.86
C VAL A 84 5.00 5.69 -8.62
N PRO A 85 5.45 6.61 -7.75
CA PRO A 85 4.66 7.78 -7.40
C PRO A 85 4.58 8.77 -8.58
N ALA A 86 3.43 9.43 -8.72
CA ALA A 86 3.31 10.57 -9.63
C ALA A 86 3.90 11.84 -9.00
N ASP A 87 4.25 12.83 -9.82
CA ASP A 87 4.69 14.13 -9.34
C ASP A 87 3.48 14.91 -8.81
N LEU A 88 3.31 14.92 -7.49
CA LEU A 88 2.17 15.51 -6.80
C LEU A 88 2.61 16.55 -5.78
N ALA A 89 1.71 17.49 -5.53
CA ALA A 89 1.91 18.47 -4.48
C ALA A 89 2.04 17.81 -3.08
N PRO A 90 2.91 18.33 -2.18
CA PRO A 90 3.20 17.68 -0.89
C PRO A 90 1.99 17.46 0.02
N TRP A 91 0.96 18.29 -0.08
CA TRP A 91 -0.25 18.18 0.75
C TRP A 91 -1.10 16.94 0.41
N ILE A 92 -0.96 16.41 -0.80
CA ILE A 92 -1.63 15.18 -1.26
C ILE A 92 -0.86 13.94 -0.77
N ALA A 93 0.42 14.08 -0.41
CA ALA A 93 1.33 12.96 -0.16
C ALA A 93 0.85 11.96 0.91
N GLY A 94 -0.04 12.35 1.83
CA GLY A 94 -0.63 11.46 2.84
C GLY A 94 -2.04 10.93 2.55
N ALA A 95 -2.68 11.37 1.46
CA ALA A 95 -4.05 11.00 1.13
C ALA A 95 -4.18 9.52 0.73
N TRP A 96 -5.34 8.93 1.05
CA TRP A 96 -5.73 7.61 0.58
C TRP A 96 -6.19 7.70 -0.86
N SER A 97 -5.72 6.77 -1.69
CA SER A 97 -6.17 6.61 -3.07
C SER A 97 -7.03 5.38 -3.25
N ILE A 98 -7.90 5.44 -4.25
CA ILE A 98 -8.59 4.27 -4.78
C ILE A 98 -7.79 3.77 -5.97
N CYS A 99 -7.45 2.49 -5.96
CA CYS A 99 -6.62 1.86 -6.97
C CYS A 99 -7.42 0.81 -7.72
N THR A 100 -7.45 0.91 -9.04
CA THR A 100 -8.16 -0.02 -9.93
C THR A 100 -7.18 -0.69 -10.87
N SER A 101 -7.52 -1.89 -11.34
CA SER A 101 -6.72 -2.54 -12.37
C SER A 101 -6.58 -1.65 -13.61
N PRO A 102 -5.38 -1.54 -14.21
CA PRO A 102 -5.19 -0.69 -15.37
C PRO A 102 -5.82 -1.31 -16.61
N SER A 103 -6.55 -0.49 -17.35
CA SER A 103 -7.03 -0.76 -18.70
C SER A 103 -5.86 -0.91 -19.68
N GLU A 104 -6.12 -1.51 -20.84
CA GLU A 104 -5.09 -1.71 -21.86
C GLU A 104 -4.54 -0.38 -22.39
N GLU A 105 -5.40 0.63 -22.56
CA GLU A 105 -5.00 1.98 -22.98
C GLU A 105 -4.07 2.65 -21.96
N GLU A 106 -4.40 2.54 -20.66
CA GLU A 106 -3.56 3.08 -19.59
C GLU A 106 -2.20 2.38 -19.50
N ARG A 107 -2.17 1.07 -19.72
CA ARG A 107 -0.92 0.30 -19.75
C ARG A 107 0.01 0.86 -20.83
N ILE A 108 -0.54 1.14 -22.01
CA ILE A 108 0.22 1.70 -23.13
C ILE A 108 0.65 3.14 -22.83
N SER A 109 -0.27 3.98 -22.33
CA SER A 109 0.03 5.40 -22.07
C SER A 109 1.09 5.58 -20.99
N PHE A 110 1.02 4.80 -19.89
CA PHE A 110 2.01 4.88 -18.83
C PHE A 110 3.35 4.28 -19.25
N ALA A 111 3.35 3.15 -19.98
CA ALA A 111 4.58 2.59 -20.53
C ALA A 111 5.32 3.61 -21.42
N ALA A 112 4.61 4.35 -22.27
CA ALA A 112 5.21 5.37 -23.12
C ALA A 112 5.75 6.60 -22.36
N SER A 113 5.31 6.82 -21.12
CA SER A 113 5.73 7.97 -20.30
C SER A 113 6.98 7.71 -19.45
N PHE A 114 7.47 6.47 -19.41
CA PHE A 114 8.58 6.10 -18.55
C PHE A 114 9.94 6.50 -19.14
N SER A 115 10.89 6.81 -18.26
CA SER A 115 12.29 6.95 -18.65
C SER A 115 12.91 5.57 -18.89
N GLU A 116 13.91 5.47 -19.78
CA GLU A 116 14.61 4.21 -20.08
C GLU A 116 15.11 3.48 -18.82
N ASN A 117 15.58 4.23 -17.82
CA ASN A 117 16.04 3.68 -16.54
C ASN A 117 14.91 3.04 -15.72
N LEU A 118 13.70 3.59 -15.79
CA LEU A 118 12.55 3.07 -15.07
C LEU A 118 11.99 1.84 -15.78
N GLU A 119 11.94 1.83 -17.11
CA GLU A 119 11.53 0.67 -17.90
C GLU A 119 12.37 -0.57 -17.57
N GLN A 120 13.70 -0.41 -17.48
CA GLN A 120 14.58 -1.51 -17.09
C GLN A 120 14.30 -2.03 -15.68
N LYS A 121 13.95 -1.14 -14.73
CA LYS A 121 13.61 -1.54 -13.35
C LYS A 121 12.25 -2.21 -13.25
N LEU A 122 11.32 -1.84 -14.13
CA LEU A 122 9.99 -2.44 -14.25
C LEU A 122 9.99 -3.66 -15.18
N ALA A 123 11.13 -4.00 -15.79
CA ALA A 123 11.26 -5.21 -16.57
C ALA A 123 10.89 -6.41 -15.69
N HIS A 124 9.90 -7.19 -16.15
CA HIS A 124 9.31 -8.32 -15.42
C HIS A 124 8.43 -7.97 -14.20
N ALA A 125 8.16 -6.69 -13.93
CA ALA A 125 7.16 -6.30 -12.96
C ALA A 125 5.76 -6.44 -13.55
N ARG A 126 4.80 -6.90 -12.74
CA ARG A 126 3.37 -6.85 -13.07
C ARG A 126 2.84 -5.47 -12.74
N PHE A 127 2.14 -4.86 -13.68
CA PHE A 127 1.39 -3.64 -13.43
C PHE A 127 0.01 -4.02 -12.85
N ASP A 128 -0.16 -3.78 -11.55
CA ASP A 128 -1.31 -4.25 -10.76
C ASP A 128 -2.45 -3.23 -10.72
N ALA A 129 -2.15 -1.97 -10.44
CA ALA A 129 -3.18 -0.96 -10.24
C ALA A 129 -2.73 0.47 -10.57
N VAL A 130 -3.67 1.29 -11.02
CA VAL A 130 -3.53 2.75 -11.10
C VAL A 130 -4.27 3.35 -9.92
N CYS A 131 -3.57 4.15 -9.13
CA CYS A 131 -4.11 4.76 -7.92
C CYS A 131 -4.49 6.21 -8.19
N ARG A 132 -5.74 6.55 -7.88
CA ARG A 132 -6.34 7.86 -8.08
C ARG A 132 -6.86 8.44 -6.78
N ILE A 133 -6.93 9.76 -6.77
CA ILE A 133 -7.58 10.53 -5.71
C ILE A 133 -8.60 11.46 -6.36
N ASP A 134 -9.69 11.71 -5.66
CA ASP A 134 -10.64 12.76 -6.00
C ASP A 134 -10.24 14.05 -5.26
N VAL A 135 -9.99 15.11 -6.02
CA VAL A 135 -9.74 16.46 -5.51
C VAL A 135 -10.80 17.38 -6.12
N ASP A 136 -11.76 17.82 -5.31
CA ASP A 136 -12.84 18.72 -5.73
C ASP A 136 -13.65 18.24 -6.96
N GLY A 137 -13.80 16.91 -7.13
CA GLY A 137 -14.50 16.28 -8.24
C GLY A 137 -13.60 15.95 -9.45
N GLU A 138 -12.30 16.22 -9.36
CA GLU A 138 -11.32 15.86 -10.39
C GLU A 138 -10.50 14.65 -9.95
N GLU A 139 -10.48 13.62 -10.79
CA GLU A 139 -9.65 12.44 -10.55
C GLU A 139 -8.20 12.68 -10.98
N VAL A 140 -7.29 12.72 -10.01
CA VAL A 140 -5.85 12.88 -10.25
C VAL A 140 -5.15 11.55 -10.02
N VAL A 141 -4.29 11.15 -10.96
CA VAL A 141 -3.43 9.98 -10.81
C VAL A 141 -2.37 10.27 -9.76
N ARG A 142 -2.40 9.49 -8.68
CA ARG A 142 -1.49 9.62 -7.55
C ARG A 142 -0.24 8.78 -7.69
N GLY A 143 -0.35 7.64 -8.36
CA GLY A 143 0.77 6.77 -8.60
C GLY A 143 0.31 5.42 -9.11
N LEU A 144 1.29 4.58 -9.40
CA LEU A 144 1.08 3.27 -9.97
C LEU A 144 1.57 2.22 -8.98
N LEU A 145 0.84 1.11 -8.90
CA LEU A 145 1.18 -0.04 -8.09
C LEU A 145 1.71 -1.15 -8.99
N TYR A 146 2.91 -1.62 -8.66
CA TYR A 146 3.56 -2.74 -9.33
C TYR A 146 3.87 -3.84 -8.32
N SER A 147 4.03 -5.05 -8.82
CA SER A 147 4.50 -6.17 -8.03
C SER A 147 5.45 -7.07 -8.79
N VAL A 148 6.36 -7.70 -8.06
CA VAL A 148 7.26 -8.73 -8.56
C VAL A 148 7.11 -10.01 -7.74
N PRO A 149 7.36 -11.19 -8.32
CA PRO A 149 7.46 -12.42 -7.54
C PRO A 149 8.55 -12.33 -6.48
N LYS A 150 8.30 -12.95 -5.32
CA LYS A 150 9.29 -13.12 -4.27
C LYS A 150 10.19 -14.31 -4.62
N LEU A 151 11.45 -14.03 -4.95
CA LEU A 151 12.49 -15.04 -5.24
C LEU A 151 13.19 -15.52 -3.96
#